data_AF-A0A931YJZ4-F1
#
_entry.id   AF-A0A931YJZ4-F1
#
_cell.length_a   1.000
_cell.length_b   1.000
_cell.length_c   1.000
_cell.angle_alpha   90.00
_cell.angle_beta   90.00
_cell.angle_gamma   90.00
#
_symmetry.space_group_name_H-M   'P 1'
#
loop_
_entity.id
_entity.type
_entity.pdbx_description
1 polymer ?
#
loop_
_entity_poly.entity_id
_entity_poly.type
_entity_poly.pdbx_seq_one_letter_code
_entity_poly.pdbx_strand_id
1 'polypeptide(L)' 'MEYEHVYPGIDLVFRGSGDQIEYDFIIAPSADPAQIRLTFDGIERARLDLNGDLVLETRAGQVRQRRPKLY' A
#
# COMPACT_ATOMS: atom_id res chain seq x y z
N MET A 1 -9.97 -9.88 -0.62
CA MET A 1 -9.54 -10.62 0.59
C MET A 1 -9.39 -9.61 1.71
N GLU A 2 -9.76 -9.94 2.94
CA GLU A 2 -9.80 -9.00 4.06
C GLU A 2 -9.03 -9.56 5.24
N TYR A 3 -8.30 -8.68 5.93
CA TYR A 3 -7.53 -8.95 7.12
C TYR A 3 -7.89 -7.92 8.19
N GLU A 4 -8.53 -8.37 9.26
CA GLU A 4 -8.97 -7.51 10.35
C GLU A 4 -7.81 -7.23 11.32
N HIS A 5 -7.81 -6.01 11.85
CA HIS A 5 -6.93 -5.56 12.93
C HIS A 5 -5.43 -5.77 12.66
N VAL A 6 -4.99 -5.50 11.42
CA VAL A 6 -3.55 -5.48 11.08
C VAL A 6 -2.78 -4.43 11.89
N TYR A 7 -3.49 -3.37 12.32
CA TYR A 7 -3.11 -2.50 13.43
C TYR A 7 -4.35 -2.27 14.33
N PRO A 8 -4.19 -1.79 15.58
CA PRO A 8 -5.32 -1.45 16.44
C PRO A 8 -6.29 -0.47 15.75
N GLY A 9 -7.51 -0.94 15.44
CA GLY A 9 -8.54 -0.16 14.76
C GLY A 9 -8.29 0.09 13.26
N ILE A 10 -7.41 -0.69 12.62
CA ILE A 10 -7.15 -0.60 11.18
C ILE A 10 -7.20 -1.99 10.55
N ASP A 11 -8.07 -2.13 9.54
CA ASP A 11 -8.21 -3.35 8.74
C ASP A 11 -7.54 -3.16 7.37
N LEU A 12 -7.19 -4.26 6.70
CA LEU A 12 -6.58 -4.26 5.38
C LEU A 12 -7.43 -5.08 4.40
N VAL A 13 -7.90 -4.42 3.34
CA VAL A 13 -8.72 -5.04 2.30
C VAL A 13 -7.94 -5.06 1.00
N PHE A 14 -7.67 -6.25 0.47
CA PHE A 14 -7.12 -6.48 -0.87
C PHE A 14 -8.24 -6.66 -1.89
N ARG A 15 -8.14 -5.95 -3.02
CA ARG A 15 -9.09 -5.96 -4.13
C ARG A 15 -8.35 -6.20 -5.45
N GLY A 16 -9.04 -6.78 -6.43
CA GLY A 16 -8.51 -6.98 -7.77
C GLY A 16 -8.33 -8.45 -8.17
N SER A 17 -7.96 -8.64 -9.43
CA SER A 17 -7.72 -9.95 -10.06
C SER A 17 -6.57 -9.87 -11.04
N GLY A 18 -5.79 -10.95 -11.16
CA GLY A 18 -4.63 -11.01 -12.04
C GLY A 18 -3.45 -10.18 -11.52
N ASP A 19 -2.89 -9.36 -12.39
CA ASP A 19 -1.70 -8.52 -12.22
C ASP A 19 -1.99 -7.14 -11.57
N GLN A 20 -3.26 -6.84 -11.29
CA GLN A 20 -3.66 -5.63 -10.58
C GLN A 20 -4.31 -5.97 -9.25
N ILE A 21 -3.50 -5.93 -8.19
CA ILE A 21 -3.95 -6.00 -6.81
C ILE A 21 -3.88 -4.59 -6.24
N GLU A 22 -5.01 -4.07 -5.77
CA GLU A 22 -5.12 -2.85 -4.96
C GLU A 22 -5.36 -3.24 -3.50
N TYR A 23 -4.97 -2.36 -2.58
CA TYR A 23 -5.23 -2.55 -1.16
C TYR A 23 -5.67 -1.24 -0.50
N ASP A 24 -6.51 -1.38 0.51
CA ASP A 24 -7.08 -0.27 1.26
C ASP A 24 -6.95 -0.53 2.75
N PHE A 25 -6.56 0.52 3.48
CA PHE A 25 -6.60 0.53 4.94
C PHE A 25 -7.93 1.14 5.38
N ILE A 26 -8.74 0.36 6.09
CA ILE A 26 -9.99 0.84 6.68
C ILE A 26 -9.69 1.28 8.11
N ILE A 27 -9.71 2.60 8.33
CA ILE A 27 -9.29 3.20 9.60
C ILE A 27 -10.55 3.53 10.41
N ALA A 28 -10.71 2.87 11.55
CA ALA A 28 -11.82 3.13 12.46
C ALA A 28 -11.72 4.55 13.07
N PRO A 29 -12.85 5.14 13.54
CA PRO A 29 -12.80 6.39 14.26
C PRO A 29 -11.79 6.36 15.40
N SER A 30 -10.99 7.43 15.52
CA SER A 30 -9.94 7.58 16.53
C SER A 30 -8.73 6.63 16.43
N ALA A 31 -8.66 5.74 15.44
CA ALA A 31 -7.44 4.99 15.15
C ALA A 31 -6.35 5.91 14.55
N ASP A 32 -5.08 5.60 14.82
CA ASP A 32 -3.95 6.43 14.40
C ASP A 32 -3.37 5.94 13.05
N PRO A 33 -3.57 6.67 11.93
CA PRO A 33 -3.02 6.30 10.62
C PRO A 33 -1.48 6.27 10.60
N ALA A 34 -0.80 6.96 11.52
CA ALA A 34 0.66 7.02 11.54
C ALA A 34 1.31 5.67 11.89
N GLN A 35 0.53 4.72 12.40
CA GLN A 35 0.95 3.35 12.69
C GLN A 35 1.23 2.54 11.42
N ILE A 36 0.61 2.91 10.29
CA ILE A 36 0.75 2.18 9.04
C ILE A 36 2.19 2.30 8.54
N ARG A 37 2.81 1.14 8.31
CA ARG A 37 4.16 0.99 7.77
C ARG A 37 4.16 -0.07 6.67
N LEU A 38 4.62 0.33 5.49
CA LEU A 38 4.83 -0.59 4.38
C LEU A 38 6.32 -0.85 4.24
N THR A 39 6.69 -2.11 4.31
CA THR A 39 8.06 -2.58 4.04
C THR A 39 8.05 -3.36 2.74
N PHE A 40 9.06 -3.12 1.93
CA PHE A 40 9.22 -3.74 0.63
C PHE A 40 10.63 -4.31 0.56
N ASP A 41 10.72 -5.63 0.38
CA ASP A 41 11.99 -6.33 0.24
C ASP A 41 12.36 -6.51 -1.25
N GLY A 42 13.65 -6.65 -1.53
CA GLY A 42 14.14 -6.88 -2.89
C GLY A 42 14.07 -5.65 -3.82
N ILE A 43 13.89 -4.46 -3.26
CA ILE A 43 13.99 -3.21 -4.02
C ILE A 43 15.46 -2.88 -4.31
N GLU A 44 15.75 -2.59 -5.57
CA GLU A 44 17.03 -2.01 -5.99
C GLU A 44 16.98 -0.48 -5.94
N ARG A 45 15.83 0.11 -6.27
CA ARG A 45 15.60 1.56 -6.20
C ARG A 45 14.15 1.92 -5.91
N ALA A 46 13.93 2.97 -5.11
CA ALA A 46 12.63 3.58 -4.88
C ALA A 46 12.66 5.06 -5.26
N ARG A 47 11.60 5.55 -5.92
CA ARG A 47 11.44 6.98 -6.24
C ARG A 47 9.97 7.38 -6.29
N LEU A 48 9.69 8.65 -6.04
CA LEU A 48 8.41 9.26 -6.40
C LEU A 48 8.49 9.74 -7.86
N ASP A 49 7.41 9.59 -8.62
CA ASP A 49 7.26 10.24 -9.92
C ASP A 49 6.52 11.58 -9.82
N LEU A 50 6.34 12.26 -10.97
CA LEU A 50 5.69 13.56 -11.04
C LEU A 50 4.21 13.53 -10.64
N ASN A 51 3.56 12.36 -10.65
CA ASN A 51 2.16 12.20 -10.23
C ASN A 51 2.05 11.95 -8.72
N GLY A 52 3.17 11.71 -8.04
CA GLY A 52 3.24 11.32 -6.63
C GLY A 52 3.14 9.80 -6.42
N ASP A 53 3.23 9.00 -7.49
CA ASP A 53 3.25 7.55 -7.37
C ASP A 53 4.63 7.08 -6.89
N LEU A 54 4.65 6.09 -6.01
CA LEU A 54 5.87 5.41 -5.60
C LEU A 54 6.22 4.33 -6.63
N VAL A 55 7.36 4.49 -7.28
CA VAL A 55 7.91 3.56 -8.26
C VAL A 55 9.04 2.78 -7.62
N LEU A 56 8.88 1.46 -7.59
CA LEU A 56 9.83 0.49 -7.03
C LEU A 56 10.45 -0.32 -8.16
N GLU A 57 11.77 -0.29 -8.27
CA GLU A 57 12.53 -1.11 -9.21
C GLU A 57 12.99 -2.38 -8.49
N THR A 58 12.65 -3.53 -9.06
CA THR A 58 13.04 -4.85 -8.54
C THR A 58 13.61 -5.69 -9.68
N ARG A 59 14.28 -6.80 -9.35
CA ARG A 59 14.80 -7.76 -10.34
C ARG A 59 13.70 -8.37 -11.22
N ALA A 60 12.47 -8.46 -10.71
CA ALA A 60 11.33 -9.01 -11.45
C ALA A 60 10.64 -7.97 -12.35
N GLY A 61 11.08 -6.71 -12.31
CA GLY A 61 10.48 -5.60 -13.02
C GLY A 61 10.07 -4.46 -12.12
N GLN A 62 9.37 -3.48 -12.71
CA GLN A 62 8.91 -2.29 -12.01
C GLN A 62 7.55 -2.54 -11.36
N VAL A 63 7.43 -2.18 -10.08
CA VAL A 63 6.17 -2.14 -9.34
C VAL A 63 5.80 -0.67 -9.11
N ARG A 64 4.54 -0.33 -9.34
CA ARG A 64 4.03 1.02 -9.17
C ARG A 64 2.94 1.03 -8.10
N GLN A 65 3.18 1.81 -7.05
CA GLN A 65 2.22 2.11 -6.00
C GLN A 65 1.62 3.48 -6.29
N ARG A 66 0.31 3.52 -6.56
CA ARG A 66 -0.39 4.79 -6.79
C ARG A 66 -0.32 5.64 -5.53
N ARG A 67 -0.25 6.96 -5.70
CA ARG A 67 -0.35 7.87 -4.55
C ARG A 67 -1.59 7.52 -3.70
N PRO A 68 -1.47 7.43 -2.36
CA PRO A 68 -2.62 7.14 -1.52
C PRO A 68 -3.72 8.17 -1.69
N LYS A 69 -4.98 7.73 -1.64
CA LYS A 69 -6.16 8.60 -1.62
C LYS A 69 -6.92 8.33 -0.33
N LEU A 70 -7.36 9.41 0.32
CA LEU A 70 -8.31 9.36 1.43
C LEU A 70 -9.69 9.76 0.88
N TYR A 71 -10.73 9.02 1.26
CA TYR A 71 -12.11 9.26 0.86
C TYR A 71 -13.05 9.23 2.06
#